data_AF-A0A2M7WCA0-F1
#
_entry.id   AF-A0A2M7WCA0-F1
#
_cell.length_a   1.000
_cell.length_b   1.000
_cell.length_c   1.000
_cell.angle_alpha   90.00
_cell.angle_beta   90.00
_cell.angle_gamma   90.00
#
_symmetry.space_group_name_H-M   'P 1'
#
loop_
_entity.id
_entity.type
_entity.pdbx_description
1 polymer ?
#
loop_
_entity_poly.entity_id
_entity_poly.type
_entity_poly.pdbx_seq_one_letter_code
_entity_poly.pdbx_strand_id
1 'polypeptide(L)'
;MNVELLITAVVAAVLGGGLAFVLSRVKSPPVAPAGEAEQELRRELSRVESEWSRLRDDMERRIDAEVNFRLKDKVLEERSKLEIALDKEREEILNLEKRLLAREETMETKLGQLERREERMEERAQRLESDRQRMTQWEEKLKTDEAALSHKLEEMAGLSREEARELVMEMMREEARHAAAHHVRQIEQEAREDAEKRSREIITTAIQRMAGEFVSERTVSVVPLPSDDLKGRIIGREGRNIRAIEAATGVDLIVDDTPEAVVISGFNPVRRAVAKKALELLIEDGRIHPQRIEEMVKKAEKEVAREIKEAGEQAILEVGIGSVHPDLVRILGALKYRTSYTQNVLSHSVEVAFFAGMMADELGLDPKIARRAGLLHDVGKAIDHDREGSHAMIGGDLGRKYKERPEVINAIEGHHFDVEAISPYTPLVHAADALSAARPGARREMMETYIKRLRDLEAIASNFTGVERSYAIQAGRELRVIVCQDKVDDQGTLTLANAIARKIEDELTYPGEIKVTVIRETRVQQTAH
;
A
#
# COMPACT_ATOMS: atom_id res chain seq x y z
N MET A 1 -22.59 53.17 -50.24
CA MET A 1 -23.90 53.38 -49.57
C MET A 1 -23.70 53.14 -48.08
N ASN A 2 -24.36 53.82 -47.14
CA ASN A 2 -25.66 54.50 -47.16
C ASN A 2 -26.86 53.57 -47.42
N VAL A 3 -27.03 52.53 -46.59
CA VAL A 3 -28.37 51.98 -46.26
C VAL A 3 -28.41 51.51 -44.81
N GLU A 4 -27.48 50.64 -44.39
CA GLU A 4 -27.55 49.94 -43.09
C GLU A 4 -27.56 50.87 -41.89
N LEU A 5 -26.73 51.92 -41.90
CA LEU A 5 -26.66 52.96 -40.86
C LEU A 5 -27.94 53.81 -40.78
N LEU A 6 -28.76 53.81 -41.85
CA LEU A 6 -30.09 54.40 -41.88
C LEU A 6 -31.15 53.45 -41.29
N ILE A 7 -31.00 52.13 -41.51
CA ILE A 7 -31.89 51.09 -40.99
C ILE A 7 -31.68 50.89 -39.48
N THR A 8 -30.43 50.76 -39.02
CA THR A 8 -30.13 50.47 -37.61
C THR A 8 -30.50 51.63 -36.68
N ALA A 9 -30.40 52.88 -37.15
CA ALA A 9 -30.92 54.05 -36.44
C ALA A 9 -32.44 53.96 -36.19
N VAL A 10 -33.21 53.44 -37.16
CA VAL A 10 -34.66 53.20 -37.02
C VAL A 10 -34.94 52.05 -36.05
N VAL A 11 -34.16 50.96 -36.08
CA VAL A 11 -34.35 49.80 -35.18
C VAL A 11 -34.00 50.15 -33.72
N ALA A 12 -32.92 50.89 -33.49
CA ALA A 12 -32.49 51.27 -32.13
C ALA A 12 -33.55 52.12 -31.40
N ALA A 13 -34.25 52.99 -32.14
CA ALA A 13 -35.35 53.80 -31.61
C ALA A 13 -36.56 52.96 -31.15
N VAL A 14 -36.73 51.74 -31.66
CA VAL A 14 -37.82 50.82 -31.28
C VAL A 14 -37.47 50.01 -30.02
N LEU A 15 -36.22 49.55 -29.89
CA LEU A 15 -35.80 48.70 -28.76
C LEU A 15 -35.46 49.48 -27.48
N GLY A 16 -35.05 50.74 -27.58
CA GLY A 16 -34.67 51.56 -26.42
C GLY A 16 -35.79 51.77 -25.39
N GLY A 17 -37.06 51.61 -25.77
CA GLY A 17 -38.21 51.71 -24.87
C GLY A 17 -38.48 50.47 -24.00
N GLY A 18 -37.65 49.41 -24.07
CA GLY A 18 -37.97 48.09 -23.50
C GLY A 18 -37.56 47.84 -22.04
N LEU A 19 -36.26 47.68 -21.77
CA LEU A 19 -35.78 46.81 -20.68
C LEU A 19 -35.47 47.50 -19.32
N ALA A 20 -36.11 48.61 -18.98
CA ALA A 20 -35.91 49.28 -17.69
C ALA A 20 -36.69 48.61 -16.51
N PHE A 21 -36.64 47.28 -16.37
CA PHE A 21 -37.77 46.47 -15.85
C PHE A 21 -37.42 45.10 -15.14
N VAL A 22 -36.18 44.80 -14.67
CA VAL A 22 -35.54 43.43 -14.76
C VAL A 22 -35.43 42.41 -13.54
N LEU A 23 -34.22 41.96 -13.08
CA LEU A 23 -33.91 40.53 -12.67
C LEU A 23 -33.28 40.19 -11.26
N SER A 24 -32.87 38.92 -11.01
CA SER A 24 -32.41 38.33 -9.69
C SER A 24 -31.22 37.29 -9.73
N ARG A 25 -31.03 36.40 -8.71
CA ARG A 25 -29.79 35.58 -8.43
C ARG A 25 -29.99 34.30 -7.52
N VAL A 26 -28.93 33.48 -7.23
CA VAL A 26 -28.89 32.14 -6.51
C VAL A 26 -27.47 31.45 -6.50
N LYS A 27 -27.33 30.15 -6.07
CA LYS A 27 -26.04 29.39 -5.89
C LYS A 27 -26.05 28.36 -4.70
N SER A 28 -25.47 27.13 -4.81
CA SER A 28 -25.34 26.07 -3.74
C SER A 28 -24.08 25.15 -3.86
N PRO A 29 -23.74 24.31 -2.83
CA PRO A 29 -22.84 23.10 -2.81
C PRO A 29 -23.58 21.82 -2.29
N PRO A 30 -22.98 20.68 -1.80
CA PRO A 30 -21.64 20.04 -1.87
C PRO A 30 -21.69 18.68 -2.67
N VAL A 31 -21.23 17.42 -2.35
CA VAL A 31 -20.53 16.68 -1.24
C VAL A 31 -19.96 15.30 -1.73
N ALA A 32 -19.17 14.55 -0.91
CA ALA A 32 -18.61 13.16 -1.12
C ALA A 32 -18.17 12.54 0.25
N PRO A 33 -17.58 11.30 0.44
CA PRO A 33 -17.13 10.20 -0.47
C PRO A 33 -17.56 8.75 -0.02
N ALA A 34 -16.82 7.67 -0.39
CA ALA A 34 -17.02 6.23 0.04
C ALA A 34 -15.72 5.35 -0.11
N GLY A 35 -15.73 4.03 0.21
CA GLY A 35 -14.55 3.11 0.10
C GLY A 35 -14.76 1.58 0.36
N GLU A 36 -13.63 0.83 0.46
CA GLU A 36 -13.42 -0.65 0.66
C GLU A 36 -13.76 -1.64 -0.50
N ALA A 37 -13.08 -2.81 -0.59
CA ALA A 37 -13.20 -3.83 -1.67
C ALA A 37 -12.51 -5.21 -1.39
N GLU A 38 -12.82 -6.24 -2.21
CA GLU A 38 -12.04 -7.51 -2.41
C GLU A 38 -11.98 -7.82 -3.95
N GLN A 39 -12.06 -9.08 -4.43
CA GLN A 39 -11.81 -9.45 -5.85
C GLN A 39 -12.88 -10.39 -6.48
N GLU A 40 -13.73 -9.91 -7.41
CA GLU A 40 -14.73 -10.70 -8.16
C GLU A 40 -14.73 -10.34 -9.69
N LEU A 41 -15.91 -10.20 -10.29
CA LEU A 41 -16.24 -9.17 -11.30
C LEU A 41 -15.61 -9.32 -12.69
N ARG A 42 -16.02 -10.30 -13.52
CA ARG A 42 -15.16 -10.73 -14.65
C ARG A 42 -15.75 -11.41 -15.94
N ARG A 43 -17.04 -11.25 -16.33
CA ARG A 43 -17.65 -11.91 -17.54
C ARG A 43 -18.79 -11.16 -18.31
N GLU A 44 -19.37 -11.86 -19.32
CA GLU A 44 -20.59 -11.64 -20.18
C GLU A 44 -20.60 -10.59 -21.34
N LEU A 45 -20.84 -11.04 -22.60
CA LEU A 45 -20.59 -10.28 -23.86
C LEU A 45 -21.51 -10.64 -25.08
N SER A 46 -21.67 -9.74 -26.08
CA SER A 46 -22.61 -9.86 -27.25
C SER A 46 -22.16 -9.13 -28.58
N ARG A 47 -23.01 -9.08 -29.64
CA ARG A 47 -22.74 -8.50 -31.00
C ARG A 47 -24.02 -8.00 -31.76
N VAL A 48 -23.87 -7.25 -32.88
CA VAL A 48 -24.94 -6.88 -33.86
C VAL A 48 -24.38 -6.38 -35.23
N GLU A 49 -25.09 -6.61 -36.36
CA GLU A 49 -24.65 -6.32 -37.76
C GLU A 49 -25.74 -5.69 -38.69
N SER A 50 -25.41 -5.26 -39.93
CA SER A 50 -26.33 -4.64 -40.94
C SER A 50 -25.85 -4.75 -42.42
N GLU A 51 -26.58 -4.19 -43.42
CA GLU A 51 -26.32 -4.43 -44.88
C GLU A 51 -26.50 -3.25 -45.92
N TRP A 52 -27.64 -3.15 -46.64
CA TRP A 52 -27.70 -2.76 -48.09
C TRP A 52 -27.89 -1.24 -48.45
N SER A 53 -28.56 -0.92 -49.58
CA SER A 53 -28.80 0.40 -50.25
C SER A 53 -27.56 1.05 -50.88
N ARG A 54 -27.29 0.80 -52.18
CA ARG A 54 -25.94 1.05 -52.76
C ARG A 54 -25.86 1.66 -54.19
N LEU A 55 -26.81 2.51 -54.63
CA LEU A 55 -26.72 3.21 -55.94
C LEU A 55 -27.58 4.49 -56.08
N ARG A 56 -26.92 5.67 -56.11
CA ARG A 56 -27.44 7.05 -56.29
C ARG A 56 -26.42 8.15 -55.95
N ASP A 57 -25.82 8.22 -54.76
CA ASP A 57 -24.92 7.19 -54.22
C ASP A 57 -23.93 6.67 -55.31
N ASP A 58 -23.58 7.54 -56.29
CA ASP A 58 -22.26 7.61 -56.96
C ASP A 58 -21.98 8.98 -57.61
N MET A 59 -22.90 9.55 -58.43
CA MET A 59 -22.66 10.89 -59.03
C MET A 59 -22.70 11.99 -57.96
N GLU A 60 -23.64 11.86 -57.02
CA GLU A 60 -23.72 12.64 -55.79
C GLU A 60 -22.38 12.53 -55.04
N ARG A 61 -21.90 11.29 -54.80
CA ARG A 61 -20.57 11.03 -54.21
C ARG A 61 -19.42 11.68 -54.99
N ARG A 62 -19.51 11.93 -56.30
CA ARG A 62 -18.43 12.53 -57.12
C ARG A 62 -18.35 14.05 -57.02
N ILE A 63 -19.48 14.74 -57.10
CA ILE A 63 -19.49 16.21 -56.91
C ILE A 63 -19.23 16.54 -55.44
N ASP A 64 -19.83 15.76 -54.52
CA ASP A 64 -19.46 15.81 -53.11
C ASP A 64 -17.98 15.48 -52.93
N ALA A 65 -17.40 14.49 -53.63
CA ALA A 65 -15.97 14.21 -53.52
C ALA A 65 -15.09 15.39 -53.96
N GLU A 66 -15.32 16.02 -55.12
CA GLU A 66 -14.48 17.14 -55.59
C GLU A 66 -14.64 18.40 -54.71
N VAL A 67 -15.87 18.71 -54.28
CA VAL A 67 -16.15 19.86 -53.41
C VAL A 67 -15.62 19.62 -52.01
N ASN A 68 -15.85 18.43 -51.43
CA ASN A 68 -15.20 18.03 -50.18
C ASN A 68 -13.69 17.89 -50.34
N PHE A 69 -13.15 17.57 -51.52
CA PHE A 69 -11.71 17.50 -51.73
C PHE A 69 -11.11 18.89 -51.61
N ARG A 70 -11.60 19.90 -52.34
CA ARG A 70 -11.08 21.27 -52.24
C ARG A 70 -11.33 21.94 -50.88
N LEU A 71 -12.45 21.61 -50.22
CA LEU A 71 -12.68 22.03 -48.84
C LEU A 71 -11.72 21.34 -47.87
N LYS A 72 -11.49 20.02 -48.00
CA LYS A 72 -10.46 19.30 -47.21
C LYS A 72 -9.07 19.86 -47.49
N ASP A 73 -8.71 20.14 -48.73
CA ASP A 73 -7.39 20.67 -49.11
C ASP A 73 -7.13 22.02 -48.45
N LYS A 74 -8.08 22.96 -48.52
CA LYS A 74 -7.97 24.24 -47.80
C LYS A 74 -8.02 24.11 -46.29
N VAL A 75 -8.84 23.20 -45.76
CA VAL A 75 -8.90 22.92 -44.31
C VAL A 75 -7.59 22.29 -43.85
N LEU A 76 -6.94 21.44 -44.64
CA LEU A 76 -5.63 20.85 -44.38
C LEU A 76 -4.51 21.90 -44.49
N GLU A 77 -4.57 22.81 -45.46
CA GLU A 77 -3.59 23.90 -45.63
C GLU A 77 -3.64 24.87 -44.44
N GLU A 78 -4.83 25.35 -44.06
CA GLU A 78 -4.99 26.24 -42.90
C GLU A 78 -4.74 25.50 -41.58
N ARG A 79 -5.14 24.23 -41.45
CA ARG A 79 -4.81 23.40 -40.29
C ARG A 79 -3.30 23.17 -40.16
N SER A 80 -2.59 22.96 -41.26
CA SER A 80 -1.13 22.81 -41.25
C SER A 80 -0.43 24.11 -40.86
N LYS A 81 -0.91 25.28 -41.33
CA LYS A 81 -0.42 26.59 -40.85
C LYS A 81 -0.67 26.79 -39.36
N LEU A 82 -1.85 26.40 -38.88
CA LEU A 82 -2.20 26.42 -37.45
C LEU A 82 -1.37 25.44 -36.63
N GLU A 83 -1.11 24.23 -37.11
CA GLU A 83 -0.23 23.25 -36.45
C GLU A 83 1.21 23.79 -36.39
N ILE A 84 1.75 24.35 -37.47
CA ILE A 84 3.10 24.98 -37.48
C ILE A 84 3.18 26.21 -36.56
N ALA A 85 2.09 26.98 -36.42
CA ALA A 85 2.04 28.11 -35.49
C ALA A 85 1.96 27.63 -34.03
N LEU A 86 1.08 26.68 -33.74
CA LEU A 86 0.90 26.06 -32.42
C LEU A 86 2.17 25.33 -31.96
N ASP A 87 2.90 24.65 -32.86
CA ASP A 87 4.12 23.94 -32.51
C ASP A 87 5.29 24.89 -32.21
N LYS A 88 5.34 26.07 -32.85
CA LYS A 88 6.27 27.15 -32.47
C LYS A 88 5.90 27.77 -31.13
N GLU A 89 4.62 28.07 -30.91
CA GLU A 89 4.14 28.62 -29.64
C GLU A 89 4.38 27.62 -28.49
N ARG A 90 4.17 26.32 -28.73
CA ARG A 90 4.55 25.22 -27.83
C ARG A 90 6.06 25.17 -27.59
N GLU A 91 6.90 25.29 -28.62
CA GLU A 91 8.36 25.29 -28.46
C GLU A 91 8.84 26.51 -27.63
N GLU A 92 8.28 27.70 -27.85
CA GLU A 92 8.57 28.88 -27.05
C GLU A 92 8.09 28.72 -25.60
N ILE A 93 6.88 28.20 -25.38
CA ILE A 93 6.35 27.88 -24.03
C ILE A 93 7.25 26.85 -23.33
N LEU A 94 7.60 25.74 -23.98
CA LEU A 94 8.47 24.70 -23.41
C LEU A 94 9.88 25.23 -23.08
N ASN A 95 10.40 26.17 -23.86
CA ASN A 95 11.70 26.79 -23.60
C ASN A 95 11.65 27.87 -22.51
N LEU A 96 10.50 28.53 -22.31
CA LEU A 96 10.23 29.39 -21.16
C LEU A 96 10.04 28.55 -19.88
N GLU A 97 9.27 27.46 -19.95
CA GLU A 97 9.02 26.53 -18.85
C GLU A 97 10.32 25.89 -18.35
N LYS A 98 11.16 25.34 -19.23
CA LYS A 98 12.50 24.84 -18.87
C LYS A 98 13.37 25.91 -18.20
N ARG A 99 13.27 27.18 -18.64
CA ARG A 99 14.01 28.31 -18.04
C ARG A 99 13.45 28.74 -16.69
N LEU A 100 12.15 28.57 -16.45
CA LEU A 100 11.51 28.80 -15.16
C LEU A 100 11.92 27.69 -14.19
N LEU A 101 11.75 26.42 -14.55
CA LEU A 101 12.12 25.26 -13.74
C LEU A 101 13.60 25.28 -13.33
N ALA A 102 14.53 25.50 -14.25
CA ALA A 102 15.96 25.59 -13.92
C ALA A 102 16.29 26.79 -13.01
N ARG A 103 15.49 27.87 -13.07
CA ARG A 103 15.63 29.04 -12.18
C ARG A 103 15.00 28.80 -10.82
N GLU A 104 13.93 28.02 -10.75
CA GLU A 104 13.23 27.58 -9.55
C GLU A 104 14.11 26.62 -8.74
N GLU A 105 14.67 25.57 -9.36
CA GLU A 105 15.70 24.70 -8.78
C GLU A 105 16.92 25.50 -8.26
N THR A 106 17.36 26.51 -9.03
CA THR A 106 18.45 27.43 -8.62
C THR A 106 18.04 28.39 -7.48
N MET A 107 16.75 28.59 -7.22
CA MET A 107 16.24 29.33 -6.07
C MET A 107 16.09 28.41 -4.85
N GLU A 108 15.46 27.23 -4.99
CA GLU A 108 15.31 26.25 -3.91
C GLU A 108 16.66 25.83 -3.31
N THR A 109 17.63 25.50 -4.18
CA THR A 109 18.99 25.15 -3.73
C THR A 109 19.71 26.30 -3.00
N LYS A 110 19.32 27.56 -3.24
CA LYS A 110 19.82 28.72 -2.49
C LYS A 110 19.03 28.98 -1.21
N LEU A 111 17.71 28.74 -1.21
CA LEU A 111 16.85 28.80 -0.03
C LEU A 111 17.37 27.82 1.02
N GLY A 112 17.52 26.54 0.67
CA GLY A 112 18.06 25.51 1.56
C GLY A 112 19.52 25.73 1.98
N GLN A 113 20.31 26.54 1.26
CA GLN A 113 21.64 26.97 1.72
C GLN A 113 21.58 28.16 2.70
N LEU A 114 20.57 29.03 2.58
CA LEU A 114 20.30 30.14 3.48
C LEU A 114 19.66 29.65 4.79
N GLU A 115 18.61 28.83 4.71
CA GLU A 115 17.93 28.20 5.85
C GLU A 115 18.92 27.45 6.74
N ARG A 116 19.71 26.53 6.16
CA ARG A 116 20.78 25.81 6.88
C ARG A 116 21.86 26.72 7.45
N ARG A 117 22.02 27.95 6.93
CA ARG A 117 22.95 28.95 7.47
C ARG A 117 22.30 29.77 8.58
N GLU A 118 21.02 30.04 8.49
CA GLU A 118 20.20 30.69 9.52
C GLU A 118 20.11 29.80 10.75
N GLU A 119 19.74 28.52 10.62
CA GLU A 119 19.77 27.51 11.69
C GLU A 119 21.12 27.50 12.44
N ARG A 120 22.24 27.41 11.71
CA ARG A 120 23.60 27.40 12.31
C ARG A 120 24.00 28.73 12.94
N MET A 121 23.41 29.85 12.53
CA MET A 121 23.64 31.16 13.15
C MET A 121 22.78 31.33 14.39
N GLU A 122 21.54 30.86 14.36
CA GLU A 122 20.61 30.88 15.49
C GLU A 122 21.04 29.92 16.61
N GLU A 123 21.40 28.67 16.29
CA GLU A 123 22.06 27.75 17.23
C GLU A 123 23.25 28.41 17.94
N ARG A 124 24.09 29.12 17.16
CA ARG A 124 25.29 29.76 17.67
C ARG A 124 24.96 30.99 18.52
N ALA A 125 23.92 31.74 18.18
CA ALA A 125 23.41 32.85 18.99
C ALA A 125 22.82 32.35 20.31
N GLN A 126 21.99 31.31 20.28
CA GLN A 126 21.41 30.67 21.48
C GLN A 126 22.50 30.11 22.41
N ARG A 127 23.52 29.42 21.87
CA ARG A 127 24.69 28.96 22.65
C ARG A 127 25.46 30.14 23.28
N LEU A 128 25.77 31.18 22.51
CA LEU A 128 26.48 32.37 23.01
C LEU A 128 25.70 33.13 24.08
N GLU A 129 24.38 33.23 23.95
CA GLU A 129 23.53 33.87 24.96
C GLU A 129 23.41 32.99 26.22
N SER A 130 23.30 31.66 26.07
CA SER A 130 23.34 30.74 27.22
C SER A 130 24.67 30.81 27.97
N ASP A 131 25.81 30.78 27.26
CA ASP A 131 27.13 30.90 27.88
C ASP A 131 27.35 32.29 28.49
N ARG A 132 26.81 33.36 27.90
CA ARG A 132 26.81 34.71 28.48
C ARG A 132 26.00 34.77 29.77
N GLN A 133 24.78 34.23 29.79
CA GLN A 133 23.94 34.18 30.98
C GLN A 133 24.59 33.36 32.10
N ARG A 134 25.22 32.24 31.75
CA ARG A 134 26.03 31.43 32.69
C ARG A 134 27.22 32.22 33.24
N MET A 135 27.94 32.97 32.41
CA MET A 135 29.04 33.84 32.85
C MET A 135 28.56 34.93 33.82
N THR A 136 27.45 35.63 33.53
CA THR A 136 26.91 36.64 34.45
C THR A 136 26.42 36.03 35.77
N GLN A 137 25.76 34.87 35.73
CA GLN A 137 25.38 34.14 36.95
C GLN A 137 26.59 33.66 37.76
N TRP A 138 27.71 33.32 37.11
CA TRP A 138 28.96 32.99 37.78
C TRP A 138 29.64 34.22 38.39
N GLU A 139 29.64 35.38 37.71
CA GLU A 139 30.17 36.62 38.29
C GLU A 139 29.34 37.12 39.48
N GLU A 140 28.01 37.01 39.41
CA GLU A 140 27.13 37.37 40.52
C GLU A 140 27.34 36.42 41.71
N LYS A 141 27.39 35.10 41.45
CA LYS A 141 27.70 34.10 42.49
C LYS A 141 29.07 34.33 43.12
N LEU A 142 30.11 34.57 42.31
CA LEU A 142 31.45 34.80 42.83
C LEU A 142 31.47 36.03 43.76
N LYS A 143 30.76 37.11 43.41
CA LYS A 143 30.63 38.30 44.28
C LYS A 143 29.82 38.02 45.55
N THR A 144 28.75 37.24 45.49
CA THR A 144 28.01 36.85 46.70
C THR A 144 28.81 35.89 47.58
N ASP A 145 29.61 35.01 46.98
CA ASP A 145 30.43 34.02 47.67
C ASP A 145 31.67 34.69 48.29
N GLU A 146 32.31 35.66 47.63
CA GLU A 146 33.36 36.51 48.20
C GLU A 146 32.82 37.35 49.38
N ALA A 147 31.65 37.98 49.22
CA ALA A 147 31.02 38.75 50.30
C ALA A 147 30.62 37.87 51.49
N ALA A 148 30.02 36.71 51.23
CA ALA A 148 29.66 35.73 52.26
C ALA A 148 30.89 35.08 52.92
N LEU A 149 31.99 34.90 52.18
CA LEU A 149 33.26 34.41 52.74
C LEU A 149 33.91 35.49 53.61
N SER A 150 33.89 36.76 53.21
CA SER A 150 34.38 37.87 54.04
C SER A 150 33.57 37.98 55.34
N HIS A 151 32.23 37.94 55.26
CA HIS A 151 31.36 37.94 56.43
C HIS A 151 31.60 36.72 57.33
N LYS A 152 31.72 35.52 56.75
CA LYS A 152 32.05 34.30 57.51
C LYS A 152 33.44 34.34 58.13
N LEU A 153 34.43 35.00 57.52
CA LEU A 153 35.75 35.18 58.11
C LEU A 153 35.73 36.19 59.26
N GLU A 154 34.92 37.25 59.16
CA GLU A 154 34.66 38.20 60.24
C GLU A 154 33.90 37.54 61.41
N GLU A 155 32.90 36.70 61.13
CA GLU A 155 32.21 35.88 62.14
C GLU A 155 33.16 34.84 62.76
N MET A 156 33.89 34.07 61.95
CA MET A 156 34.85 33.05 62.40
C MET A 156 35.99 33.62 63.26
N ALA A 157 36.31 34.90 63.14
CA ALA A 157 37.24 35.58 64.04
C ALA A 157 36.69 35.77 65.47
N GLY A 158 35.37 35.62 65.67
CA GLY A 158 34.67 35.67 66.96
C GLY A 158 33.98 34.37 67.40
N LEU A 159 33.75 33.40 66.51
CA LEU A 159 33.03 32.15 66.83
C LEU A 159 33.76 31.29 67.88
N SER A 160 32.97 30.67 68.77
CA SER A 160 33.43 29.61 69.66
C SER A 160 33.56 28.25 68.94
N ARG A 161 34.23 27.31 69.63
CA ARG A 161 34.50 25.97 69.09
C ARG A 161 33.22 25.14 68.88
N GLU A 162 32.23 25.34 69.72
CA GLU A 162 30.92 24.70 69.65
C GLU A 162 30.11 25.21 68.43
N GLU A 163 30.05 26.52 68.22
CA GLU A 163 29.30 27.12 67.10
C GLU A 163 29.89 26.74 65.74
N ALA A 164 31.23 26.78 65.62
CA ALA A 164 31.94 26.32 64.43
C ALA A 164 31.68 24.83 64.12
N ARG A 165 31.36 24.02 65.15
CA ARG A 165 31.02 22.59 64.97
C ARG A 165 29.59 22.39 64.48
N GLU A 166 28.62 23.20 64.92
CA GLU A 166 27.25 23.13 64.39
C GLU A 166 27.19 23.57 62.92
N LEU A 167 27.93 24.62 62.55
CA LEU A 167 28.01 25.08 61.15
C LEU A 167 28.52 24.00 60.19
N VAL A 168 29.57 23.26 60.59
CA VAL A 168 30.09 22.12 59.82
C VAL A 168 29.07 20.98 59.73
N MET A 169 28.36 20.69 60.82
CA MET A 169 27.30 19.66 60.82
C MET A 169 26.12 20.02 59.91
N GLU A 170 25.79 21.30 59.73
CA GLU A 170 24.74 21.74 58.81
C GLU A 170 25.20 21.63 57.34
N MET A 171 26.44 22.03 57.03
CA MET A 171 27.02 21.86 55.68
C MET A 171 27.02 20.38 55.25
N MET A 172 27.37 19.46 56.14
CA MET A 172 27.32 18.02 55.86
C MET A 172 25.90 17.49 55.58
N ARG A 173 24.83 18.13 56.09
CA ARG A 173 23.43 17.75 55.80
C ARG A 173 23.02 18.16 54.39
N GLU A 174 23.39 19.36 53.95
CA GLU A 174 23.12 19.84 52.59
C GLU A 174 23.90 19.04 51.54
N GLU A 175 25.17 18.73 51.78
CA GLU A 175 25.96 17.90 50.87
C GLU A 175 25.38 16.48 50.74
N ALA A 176 24.91 15.88 51.84
CA ALA A 176 24.20 14.60 51.82
C ALA A 176 22.87 14.65 51.06
N ARG A 177 22.10 15.75 51.16
CA ARG A 177 20.87 15.97 50.36
C ARG A 177 21.19 16.05 48.86
N HIS A 178 22.23 16.80 48.48
CA HIS A 178 22.66 16.91 47.09
C HIS A 178 23.14 15.57 46.51
N ALA A 179 23.91 14.79 47.27
CA ALA A 179 24.33 13.45 46.88
C ALA A 179 23.13 12.50 46.65
N ALA A 180 22.14 12.50 47.56
CA ALA A 180 20.92 11.71 47.41
C ALA A 180 20.12 12.12 46.14
N ALA A 181 19.97 13.43 45.88
CA ALA A 181 19.25 13.95 44.71
C ALA A 181 19.98 13.73 43.36
N HIS A 182 21.27 13.38 43.39
CA HIS A 182 21.99 12.86 42.23
C HIS A 182 21.75 11.35 42.06
N HIS A 183 21.87 10.59 43.16
CA HIS A 183 21.71 9.13 43.13
C HIS A 183 20.30 8.69 42.68
N VAL A 184 19.24 9.39 43.09
CA VAL A 184 17.86 9.12 42.61
C VAL A 184 17.75 9.26 41.10
N ARG A 185 18.29 10.33 40.49
CA ARG A 185 18.26 10.53 39.04
C ARG A 185 19.08 9.49 38.27
N GLN A 186 20.18 9.02 38.85
CA GLN A 186 20.94 7.92 38.28
C GLN A 186 20.10 6.62 38.26
N ILE A 187 19.42 6.30 39.36
CA ILE A 187 18.52 5.13 39.45
C ILE A 187 17.36 5.22 38.44
N GLU A 188 16.75 6.41 38.26
CA GLU A 188 15.69 6.63 37.27
C GLU A 188 16.17 6.41 35.82
N GLN A 189 17.41 6.80 35.51
CA GLN A 189 17.97 6.58 34.18
C GLN A 189 18.41 5.12 33.97
N GLU A 190 19.08 4.50 34.94
CA GLU A 190 19.44 3.07 34.90
C GLU A 190 18.19 2.20 34.70
N ALA A 191 17.10 2.47 35.43
CA ALA A 191 15.83 1.77 35.29
C ALA A 191 15.19 1.94 33.90
N ARG A 192 15.39 3.10 33.24
CA ARG A 192 14.87 3.36 31.89
C ARG A 192 15.66 2.62 30.81
N GLU A 193 16.99 2.59 30.95
CA GLU A 193 17.88 1.86 30.03
C GLU A 193 17.68 0.34 30.15
N ASP A 194 17.52 -0.19 31.37
CA ASP A 194 17.16 -1.59 31.59
C ASP A 194 15.76 -1.94 31.07
N ALA A 195 14.78 -1.04 31.22
CA ALA A 195 13.43 -1.27 30.68
C ALA A 195 13.42 -1.36 29.14
N GLU A 196 14.18 -0.50 28.44
CA GLU A 196 14.29 -0.58 26.98
C GLU A 196 15.00 -1.86 26.54
N LYS A 197 16.12 -2.21 27.19
CA LYS A 197 16.85 -3.46 26.95
C LYS A 197 15.94 -4.68 27.14
N ARG A 198 15.22 -4.76 28.27
CA ARG A 198 14.31 -5.87 28.58
C ARG A 198 13.15 -5.96 27.59
N SER A 199 12.65 -4.82 27.11
CA SER A 199 11.64 -4.79 26.03
C SER A 199 12.16 -5.43 24.74
N ARG A 200 13.41 -5.14 24.34
CA ARG A 200 14.07 -5.78 23.19
C ARG A 200 14.29 -7.29 23.40
N GLU A 201 14.67 -7.70 24.61
CA GLU A 201 14.86 -9.10 25.00
C GLU A 201 13.53 -9.89 24.92
N ILE A 202 12.42 -9.34 25.42
CA ILE A 202 11.07 -9.93 25.33
C ILE A 202 10.66 -10.12 23.87
N ILE A 203 10.77 -9.06 23.04
CA ILE A 203 10.39 -9.11 21.61
C ILE A 203 11.25 -10.12 20.85
N THR A 204 12.56 -10.16 21.10
CA THR A 204 13.48 -11.09 20.44
C THR A 204 13.20 -12.53 20.85
N THR A 205 12.90 -12.77 22.12
CA THR A 205 12.51 -14.09 22.65
C THR A 205 11.19 -14.56 22.04
N ALA A 206 10.20 -13.68 21.92
CA ALA A 206 8.93 -13.97 21.28
C ALA A 206 9.09 -14.35 19.80
N ILE A 207 9.93 -13.61 19.04
CA ILE A 207 10.24 -13.90 17.64
C ILE A 207 10.97 -15.25 17.51
N GLN A 208 12.00 -15.50 18.32
CA GLN A 208 12.77 -16.74 18.28
C GLN A 208 11.92 -17.99 18.56
N ARG A 209 10.96 -17.90 19.49
CA ARG A 209 10.03 -19.01 19.81
C ARG A 209 9.03 -19.33 18.69
N MET A 210 8.85 -18.44 17.70
CA MET A 210 7.88 -18.57 16.60
C MET A 210 8.56 -18.78 15.22
N ALA A 211 9.84 -19.17 15.20
CA ALA A 211 10.59 -19.46 13.98
C ALA A 211 10.22 -20.83 13.36
N GLY A 212 8.95 -21.00 12.96
CA GLY A 212 8.41 -22.17 12.26
C GLY A 212 8.01 -21.88 10.81
N GLU A 213 7.92 -22.92 9.98
CA GLU A 213 7.61 -22.80 8.54
C GLU A 213 6.11 -22.59 8.29
N PHE A 214 5.70 -21.36 7.97
CA PHE A 214 4.35 -21.04 7.50
C PHE A 214 4.38 -20.47 6.08
N VAL A 215 3.81 -21.21 5.12
CA VAL A 215 3.86 -20.89 3.69
C VAL A 215 2.71 -19.94 3.31
N SER A 216 3.03 -18.84 2.63
CA SER A 216 2.04 -17.89 2.10
C SER A 216 1.40 -18.37 0.78
N GLU A 217 0.19 -18.89 0.86
CA GLU A 217 -0.64 -19.23 -0.32
C GLU A 217 -1.00 -17.98 -1.17
N ARG A 218 -1.62 -18.21 -2.34
CA ARG A 218 -1.78 -17.20 -3.40
C ARG A 218 -3.15 -16.55 -3.37
N THR A 219 -3.18 -15.26 -3.73
CA THR A 219 -4.38 -14.41 -3.88
C THR A 219 -5.27 -14.74 -5.09
N VAL A 220 -5.05 -15.87 -5.77
CA VAL A 220 -5.88 -16.31 -6.90
C VAL A 220 -6.13 -17.82 -6.80
N SER A 221 -7.41 -18.21 -6.75
CA SER A 221 -7.82 -19.62 -6.86
C SER A 221 -7.82 -20.05 -8.32
N VAL A 222 -6.68 -20.56 -8.79
CA VAL A 222 -6.56 -21.27 -10.06
C VAL A 222 -6.89 -22.75 -9.84
N VAL A 223 -7.83 -23.29 -10.60
CA VAL A 223 -8.13 -24.73 -10.65
C VAL A 223 -7.46 -25.32 -11.91
N PRO A 224 -6.45 -26.19 -11.78
CA PRO A 224 -5.90 -26.92 -12.91
C PRO A 224 -6.90 -27.98 -13.39
N LEU A 225 -6.99 -28.16 -14.70
CA LEU A 225 -7.89 -29.11 -15.35
C LEU A 225 -7.08 -30.24 -16.00
N PRO A 226 -7.47 -31.52 -15.84
CA PRO A 226 -6.77 -32.65 -16.49
C PRO A 226 -6.80 -32.67 -18.03
N SER A 227 -7.57 -31.80 -18.68
CA SER A 227 -7.59 -31.60 -20.15
C SER A 227 -8.51 -30.42 -20.54
N ASP A 228 -8.31 -29.87 -21.74
CA ASP A 228 -9.22 -28.87 -22.32
C ASP A 228 -10.59 -29.44 -22.74
N ASP A 229 -10.78 -30.76 -22.85
CA ASP A 229 -12.13 -31.34 -23.01
C ASP A 229 -12.98 -31.08 -21.74
N LEU A 230 -12.38 -31.21 -20.55
CA LEU A 230 -13.03 -30.85 -19.30
C LEU A 230 -13.30 -29.33 -19.22
N LYS A 231 -12.40 -28.49 -19.73
CA LYS A 231 -12.63 -27.03 -19.90
C LYS A 231 -13.88 -26.77 -20.74
N GLY A 232 -14.02 -27.48 -21.87
CA GLY A 232 -15.23 -27.46 -22.72
C GLY A 232 -16.51 -27.92 -22.01
N ARG A 233 -16.44 -28.98 -21.17
CA ARG A 233 -17.58 -29.45 -20.37
C ARG A 233 -17.97 -28.50 -19.23
N ILE A 234 -17.01 -27.82 -18.61
CA ILE A 234 -17.25 -26.79 -17.58
C ILE A 234 -18.00 -25.60 -18.18
N ILE A 235 -17.64 -25.16 -19.38
CA ILE A 235 -18.40 -24.14 -20.12
C ILE A 235 -19.81 -24.68 -20.46
N GLY A 236 -19.86 -25.86 -21.08
CA GLY A 236 -21.08 -26.43 -21.62
C GLY A 236 -21.58 -25.68 -22.87
N ARG A 237 -22.62 -26.20 -23.52
CA ARG A 237 -23.24 -25.52 -24.67
C ARG A 237 -23.79 -24.17 -24.23
N GLU A 238 -23.45 -23.10 -24.95
CA GLU A 238 -23.90 -21.71 -24.72
C GLU A 238 -23.58 -21.18 -23.30
N GLY A 239 -22.52 -21.68 -22.66
CA GLY A 239 -22.12 -21.30 -21.31
C GLY A 239 -23.06 -21.79 -20.21
N ARG A 240 -24.00 -22.72 -20.53
CA ARG A 240 -25.05 -23.17 -19.60
C ARG A 240 -24.52 -23.79 -18.31
N ASN A 241 -23.39 -24.51 -18.37
CA ASN A 241 -22.81 -25.14 -17.19
C ASN A 241 -22.07 -24.10 -16.33
N ILE A 242 -21.36 -23.17 -16.97
CA ILE A 242 -20.75 -22.00 -16.33
C ILE A 242 -21.78 -21.20 -15.54
N ARG A 243 -22.89 -20.77 -16.19
CA ARG A 243 -23.94 -19.98 -15.54
C ARG A 243 -24.64 -20.75 -14.41
N ALA A 244 -24.71 -22.08 -14.51
CA ALA A 244 -25.25 -22.91 -13.43
C ALA A 244 -24.29 -23.01 -12.22
N ILE A 245 -22.97 -22.98 -12.42
CA ILE A 245 -21.99 -22.90 -11.33
C ILE A 245 -22.07 -21.52 -10.68
N GLU A 246 -22.01 -20.45 -11.49
CA GLU A 246 -22.05 -19.05 -11.03
C GLU A 246 -23.32 -18.77 -10.21
N ALA A 247 -24.50 -19.16 -10.71
CA ALA A 247 -25.77 -19.00 -10.01
C ALA A 247 -25.91 -19.88 -8.75
N ALA A 248 -25.27 -21.06 -8.70
CA ALA A 248 -25.33 -21.94 -7.53
C ALA A 248 -24.33 -21.56 -6.43
N THR A 249 -23.21 -20.91 -6.78
CA THR A 249 -22.12 -20.59 -5.85
C THR A 249 -22.00 -19.11 -5.51
N GLY A 250 -22.57 -18.21 -6.33
CA GLY A 250 -22.49 -16.77 -6.14
C GLY A 250 -21.07 -16.22 -6.26
N VAL A 251 -20.34 -16.67 -7.30
CA VAL A 251 -19.00 -16.20 -7.72
C VAL A 251 -18.90 -16.19 -9.24
N ASP A 252 -18.01 -15.36 -9.79
CA ASP A 252 -17.65 -15.36 -11.21
C ASP A 252 -16.52 -16.36 -11.46
N LEU A 253 -16.69 -17.27 -12.42
CA LEU A 253 -15.54 -18.01 -12.98
C LEU A 253 -14.92 -17.17 -14.10
N ILE A 254 -13.69 -17.46 -14.53
CA ILE A 254 -13.10 -16.95 -15.78
C ILE A 254 -12.54 -18.12 -16.58
N VAL A 255 -12.89 -18.14 -17.87
CA VAL A 255 -12.18 -18.95 -18.86
C VAL A 255 -11.51 -17.95 -19.79
N ASP A 256 -10.23 -18.17 -19.99
CA ASP A 256 -9.33 -17.35 -20.82
C ASP A 256 -8.53 -18.30 -21.73
N ASP A 257 -7.71 -17.77 -22.63
CA ASP A 257 -6.87 -18.54 -23.55
C ASP A 257 -5.75 -19.34 -22.85
N THR A 258 -5.60 -19.20 -21.52
CA THR A 258 -4.73 -20.05 -20.70
C THR A 258 -5.20 -21.52 -20.78
N PRO A 259 -4.41 -22.46 -21.34
CA PRO A 259 -4.80 -23.87 -21.46
C PRO A 259 -4.91 -24.53 -20.08
N GLU A 260 -5.73 -25.59 -19.98
CA GLU A 260 -5.78 -26.49 -18.81
C GLU A 260 -6.06 -25.79 -17.45
N ALA A 261 -6.69 -24.61 -17.45
CA ALA A 261 -6.99 -23.86 -16.24
C ALA A 261 -8.34 -23.12 -16.30
N VAL A 262 -8.96 -22.97 -15.12
CA VAL A 262 -10.06 -22.03 -14.85
C VAL A 262 -9.71 -21.20 -13.62
N VAL A 263 -9.99 -19.90 -13.68
CA VAL A 263 -9.79 -18.97 -12.56
C VAL A 263 -11.13 -18.73 -11.87
N ILE A 264 -11.13 -18.55 -10.55
CA ILE A 264 -12.32 -18.18 -9.77
C ILE A 264 -12.13 -16.78 -9.19
N SER A 265 -13.03 -15.88 -9.54
CA SER A 265 -13.22 -14.54 -8.97
C SER A 265 -14.35 -14.59 -7.94
N GLY A 266 -14.18 -14.03 -6.75
CA GLY A 266 -15.25 -13.97 -5.75
C GLY A 266 -14.92 -13.03 -4.60
N PHE A 267 -15.77 -12.03 -4.33
CA PHE A 267 -15.58 -11.07 -3.24
C PHE A 267 -15.65 -11.80 -1.89
N ASN A 268 -16.61 -12.71 -1.74
CA ASN A 268 -16.69 -13.58 -0.57
C ASN A 268 -15.72 -14.78 -0.73
N PRO A 269 -14.71 -14.92 0.15
CA PRO A 269 -13.68 -15.96 0.05
C PRO A 269 -14.21 -17.38 0.32
N VAL A 270 -15.24 -17.53 1.16
CA VAL A 270 -15.84 -18.83 1.45
C VAL A 270 -16.60 -19.35 0.24
N ARG A 271 -17.28 -18.47 -0.53
CA ARG A 271 -17.89 -18.85 -1.80
C ARG A 271 -16.85 -19.27 -2.84
N ARG A 272 -15.69 -18.58 -2.92
CA ARG A 272 -14.56 -19.04 -3.77
C ARG A 272 -14.11 -20.46 -3.38
N ALA A 273 -14.01 -20.76 -2.09
CA ALA A 273 -13.64 -22.08 -1.60
C ALA A 273 -14.67 -23.16 -1.93
N VAL A 274 -15.97 -22.86 -1.76
CA VAL A 274 -17.07 -23.75 -2.17
C VAL A 274 -17.05 -23.98 -3.69
N ALA A 275 -16.84 -22.96 -4.51
CA ALA A 275 -16.77 -23.09 -5.95
C ALA A 275 -15.54 -23.90 -6.41
N LYS A 276 -14.36 -23.67 -5.80
CA LYS A 276 -13.16 -24.50 -6.01
C LYS A 276 -13.46 -25.96 -5.68
N LYS A 277 -14.05 -26.22 -4.51
CA LYS A 277 -14.34 -27.58 -4.06
C LYS A 277 -15.41 -28.27 -4.89
N ALA A 278 -16.42 -27.53 -5.37
CA ALA A 278 -17.43 -28.03 -6.29
C ALA A 278 -16.83 -28.38 -7.66
N LEU A 279 -15.89 -27.57 -8.18
CA LEU A 279 -15.16 -27.87 -9.42
C LEU A 279 -14.28 -29.12 -9.28
N GLU A 280 -13.53 -29.27 -8.18
CA GLU A 280 -12.76 -30.48 -7.87
C GLU A 280 -13.67 -31.73 -7.93
N LEU A 281 -14.80 -31.71 -7.22
CA LEU A 281 -15.78 -32.81 -7.19
C LEU A 281 -16.43 -33.09 -8.56
N LEU A 282 -16.69 -32.06 -9.37
CA LEU A 282 -17.23 -32.22 -10.73
C LEU A 282 -16.21 -32.78 -11.72
N ILE A 283 -14.92 -32.52 -11.51
CA ILE A 283 -13.80 -33.09 -12.28
C ILE A 283 -13.63 -34.57 -11.92
N GLU A 284 -13.66 -34.93 -10.63
CA GLU A 284 -13.62 -36.33 -10.15
C GLU A 284 -14.81 -37.16 -10.66
N ASP A 285 -16.02 -36.61 -10.67
CA ASP A 285 -17.24 -37.28 -11.14
C ASP A 285 -17.35 -37.34 -12.68
N GLY A 286 -16.66 -36.44 -13.39
CA GLY A 286 -16.60 -36.36 -14.86
C GLY A 286 -17.91 -35.97 -15.57
N ARG A 287 -18.99 -35.75 -14.82
CA ARG A 287 -20.35 -35.45 -15.32
C ARG A 287 -20.76 -34.03 -14.97
N ILE A 288 -20.72 -33.14 -15.96
CA ILE A 288 -20.99 -31.71 -15.75
C ILE A 288 -22.31 -31.33 -16.43
N HIS A 289 -23.37 -31.21 -15.63
CA HIS A 289 -24.69 -30.71 -16.03
C HIS A 289 -25.40 -30.05 -14.83
N PRO A 290 -26.39 -29.15 -15.02
CA PRO A 290 -26.88 -28.26 -13.97
C PRO A 290 -27.34 -28.94 -12.67
N GLN A 291 -28.07 -30.06 -12.77
CA GLN A 291 -28.53 -30.78 -11.56
C GLN A 291 -27.36 -31.37 -10.75
N ARG A 292 -26.30 -31.84 -11.43
CA ARG A 292 -25.10 -32.38 -10.77
C ARG A 292 -24.22 -31.27 -10.21
N ILE A 293 -24.19 -30.11 -10.87
CA ILE A 293 -23.55 -28.89 -10.36
C ILE A 293 -24.20 -28.47 -9.04
N GLU A 294 -25.53 -28.34 -8.98
CA GLU A 294 -26.24 -28.03 -7.73
C GLU A 294 -25.97 -29.04 -6.61
N GLU A 295 -25.91 -30.34 -6.94
CA GLU A 295 -25.63 -31.40 -5.98
C GLU A 295 -24.19 -31.33 -5.44
N MET A 296 -23.19 -31.13 -6.32
CA MET A 296 -21.79 -31.02 -5.92
C MET A 296 -21.51 -29.71 -5.17
N VAL A 297 -22.20 -28.61 -5.48
CA VAL A 297 -22.16 -27.39 -4.66
C VAL A 297 -22.71 -27.66 -3.27
N LYS A 298 -23.90 -28.28 -3.13
CA LYS A 298 -24.50 -28.65 -1.82
C LYS A 298 -23.67 -29.68 -1.04
N LYS A 299 -22.74 -30.39 -1.69
CA LYS A 299 -21.71 -31.25 -1.05
C LYS A 299 -20.50 -30.43 -0.61
N ALA A 300 -19.97 -29.58 -1.49
CA ALA A 300 -18.87 -28.66 -1.21
C ALA A 300 -19.18 -27.68 -0.06
N GLU A 301 -20.39 -27.12 0.00
CA GLU A 301 -20.86 -26.29 1.12
C GLU A 301 -20.71 -27.00 2.47
N LYS A 302 -21.06 -28.29 2.54
CA LYS A 302 -21.00 -29.09 3.77
C LYS A 302 -19.56 -29.46 4.14
N GLU A 303 -18.72 -29.75 3.15
CA GLU A 303 -17.30 -30.03 3.36
C GLU A 303 -16.55 -28.78 3.83
N VAL A 304 -16.72 -27.64 3.15
CA VAL A 304 -16.14 -26.35 3.56
C VAL A 304 -16.70 -25.89 4.92
N ALA A 305 -18.00 -26.02 5.19
CA ALA A 305 -18.56 -25.68 6.49
C ALA A 305 -18.10 -26.59 7.64
N ARG A 306 -17.61 -27.81 7.33
CA ARG A 306 -16.91 -28.69 8.28
C ARG A 306 -15.47 -28.24 8.47
N GLU A 307 -14.72 -28.01 7.39
CA GLU A 307 -13.34 -27.52 7.44
C GLU A 307 -13.21 -26.18 8.18
N ILE A 308 -14.18 -25.26 8.01
CA ILE A 308 -14.29 -24.02 8.78
C ILE A 308 -14.37 -24.33 10.28
N LYS A 309 -15.27 -25.23 10.69
CA LYS A 309 -15.45 -25.59 12.10
C LYS A 309 -14.18 -26.25 12.66
N GLU A 310 -13.61 -27.21 11.93
CA GLU A 310 -12.40 -27.94 12.30
C GLU A 310 -11.20 -26.98 12.46
N ALA A 311 -11.04 -26.01 11.57
CA ALA A 311 -9.97 -25.01 11.65
C ALA A 311 -10.14 -24.03 12.83
N GLY A 312 -11.38 -23.60 13.12
CA GLY A 312 -11.67 -22.78 14.29
C GLY A 312 -11.41 -23.52 15.61
N GLU A 313 -11.82 -24.79 15.70
CA GLU A 313 -11.57 -25.64 16.87
C GLU A 313 -10.07 -25.94 17.05
N GLN A 314 -9.33 -26.17 15.97
CA GLN A 314 -7.89 -26.36 15.99
C GLN A 314 -7.14 -25.11 16.47
N ALA A 315 -7.48 -23.92 15.95
CA ALA A 315 -6.83 -22.66 16.36
C ALA A 315 -7.03 -22.35 17.86
N ILE A 316 -8.22 -22.64 18.40
CA ILE A 316 -8.55 -22.49 19.82
C ILE A 316 -7.72 -23.46 20.69
N LEU A 317 -7.59 -24.71 20.24
CA LEU A 317 -6.82 -25.76 20.91
C LEU A 317 -5.32 -25.45 20.91
N GLU A 318 -4.78 -25.02 19.77
CA GLU A 318 -3.37 -24.69 19.55
C GLU A 318 -2.91 -23.49 20.39
N VAL A 319 -3.70 -22.42 20.39
CA VAL A 319 -3.47 -21.25 21.25
C VAL A 319 -3.67 -21.59 22.74
N GLY A 320 -4.45 -22.62 23.05
CA GLY A 320 -4.65 -23.12 24.42
C GLY A 320 -5.61 -22.28 25.26
N ILE A 321 -6.58 -21.61 24.63
CA ILE A 321 -7.63 -20.86 25.35
C ILE A 321 -8.83 -21.76 25.69
N GLY A 322 -9.56 -21.39 26.75
CA GLY A 322 -10.78 -22.08 27.15
C GLY A 322 -11.95 -21.86 26.19
N SER A 323 -13.06 -22.55 26.45
CA SER A 323 -14.28 -22.58 25.63
C SER A 323 -14.66 -21.24 24.97
N VAL A 324 -15.02 -21.28 23.70
CA VAL A 324 -15.49 -20.16 22.87
C VAL A 324 -16.89 -20.50 22.36
N HIS A 325 -17.77 -19.51 22.19
CA HIS A 325 -19.13 -19.76 21.72
C HIS A 325 -19.13 -20.43 20.33
N PRO A 326 -19.88 -21.52 20.07
CA PRO A 326 -19.79 -22.30 18.83
C PRO A 326 -19.93 -21.50 17.52
N ASP A 327 -20.77 -20.48 17.50
CA ASP A 327 -20.86 -19.56 16.35
C ASP A 327 -19.56 -18.79 16.13
N LEU A 328 -18.95 -18.28 17.20
CA LEU A 328 -17.71 -17.51 17.14
C LEU A 328 -16.53 -18.41 16.73
N VAL A 329 -16.57 -19.70 17.06
CA VAL A 329 -15.65 -20.72 16.50
C VAL A 329 -15.80 -20.84 14.98
N ARG A 330 -17.05 -20.85 14.46
CA ARG A 330 -17.31 -20.90 13.01
C ARG A 330 -16.88 -19.60 12.30
N ILE A 331 -17.06 -18.44 12.94
CA ILE A 331 -16.63 -17.15 12.39
C ILE A 331 -15.09 -17.06 12.37
N LEU A 332 -14.41 -17.41 13.48
CA LEU A 332 -12.96 -17.54 13.54
C LEU A 332 -12.42 -18.48 12.45
N GLY A 333 -13.01 -19.68 12.32
CA GLY A 333 -12.62 -20.66 11.31
C GLY A 333 -12.80 -20.21 9.86
N ALA A 334 -13.68 -19.25 9.58
CA ALA A 334 -13.85 -18.69 8.23
C ALA A 334 -12.65 -17.83 7.80
N LEU A 335 -11.85 -17.32 8.75
CA LEU A 335 -10.57 -16.65 8.48
C LEU A 335 -9.54 -17.59 7.80
N LYS A 336 -9.77 -18.92 7.76
CA LYS A 336 -8.97 -19.87 6.95
C LYS A 336 -8.99 -19.54 5.45
N TYR A 337 -10.07 -18.95 4.93
CA TYR A 337 -10.23 -18.73 3.49
C TYR A 337 -9.96 -17.28 3.05
N ARG A 338 -9.83 -16.35 4.00
CA ARG A 338 -9.59 -14.92 3.72
C ARG A 338 -8.11 -14.57 3.95
N THR A 339 -7.62 -13.62 3.18
CA THR A 339 -6.22 -13.19 3.17
C THR A 339 -6.12 -11.67 3.31
N SER A 340 -5.16 -11.21 4.10
CA SER A 340 -4.79 -9.79 4.19
C SER A 340 -3.40 -9.64 3.59
N TYR A 341 -3.27 -8.79 2.57
CA TYR A 341 -2.06 -8.65 1.73
C TYR A 341 -1.53 -10.00 1.18
N THR A 342 -0.59 -10.62 1.88
CA THR A 342 0.05 -11.91 1.51
C THR A 342 0.01 -12.96 2.62
N GLN A 343 -0.75 -12.74 3.70
CA GLN A 343 -0.92 -13.69 4.81
C GLN A 343 -2.37 -14.21 4.90
N ASN A 344 -2.52 -15.46 5.34
CA ASN A 344 -3.81 -15.97 5.81
C ASN A 344 -4.16 -15.36 7.17
N VAL A 345 -5.41 -14.92 7.36
CA VAL A 345 -5.80 -14.20 8.56
C VAL A 345 -5.96 -15.12 9.78
N LEU A 346 -6.41 -16.38 9.63
CA LEU A 346 -6.47 -17.32 10.77
C LEU A 346 -5.06 -17.60 11.32
N SER A 347 -4.09 -17.86 10.45
CA SER A 347 -2.68 -18.03 10.84
C SER A 347 -2.12 -16.78 11.53
N HIS A 348 -2.41 -15.59 11.00
CA HIS A 348 -2.04 -14.32 11.63
C HIS A 348 -2.71 -14.15 13.01
N SER A 349 -4.00 -14.42 13.17
CA SER A 349 -4.68 -14.32 14.48
C SER A 349 -4.13 -15.30 15.51
N VAL A 350 -3.75 -16.53 15.11
CA VAL A 350 -3.06 -17.50 15.97
C VAL A 350 -1.68 -16.97 16.39
N GLU A 351 -0.93 -16.38 15.46
CA GLU A 351 0.38 -15.79 15.72
C GLU A 351 0.32 -14.57 16.66
N VAL A 352 -0.63 -13.66 16.42
CA VAL A 352 -0.92 -12.50 17.27
C VAL A 352 -1.35 -12.94 18.67
N ALA A 353 -2.14 -14.02 18.78
CA ALA A 353 -2.47 -14.62 20.07
C ALA A 353 -1.22 -15.08 20.84
N PHE A 354 -0.30 -15.82 20.19
CA PHE A 354 0.93 -16.27 20.82
C PHE A 354 1.85 -15.11 21.22
N PHE A 355 2.02 -14.10 20.38
CA PHE A 355 2.80 -12.89 20.70
C PHE A 355 2.19 -12.12 21.89
N ALA A 356 0.88 -11.82 21.87
CA ALA A 356 0.21 -11.16 22.99
C ALA A 356 0.30 -11.98 24.27
N GLY A 357 0.18 -13.32 24.16
CA GLY A 357 0.36 -14.27 25.26
C GLY A 357 1.75 -14.20 25.90
N MET A 358 2.82 -14.22 25.11
CA MET A 358 4.20 -14.16 25.63
C MET A 358 4.53 -12.80 26.26
N MET A 359 4.10 -11.70 25.65
CA MET A 359 4.31 -10.38 26.24
C MET A 359 3.52 -10.17 27.53
N ALA A 360 2.32 -10.75 27.64
CA ALA A 360 1.54 -10.72 28.89
C ALA A 360 2.21 -11.53 30.01
N ASP A 361 2.77 -12.70 29.70
CA ASP A 361 3.47 -13.58 30.67
C ASP A 361 4.70 -12.89 31.28
N GLU A 362 5.55 -12.28 30.43
CA GLU A 362 6.75 -11.52 30.85
C GLU A 362 6.40 -10.21 31.61
N LEU A 363 5.18 -9.70 31.47
CA LEU A 363 4.64 -8.55 32.22
C LEU A 363 3.82 -8.93 33.46
N GLY A 364 3.68 -10.22 33.78
CA GLY A 364 2.92 -10.71 34.94
C GLY A 364 1.39 -10.56 34.82
N LEU A 365 0.88 -10.42 33.60
CA LEU A 365 -0.56 -10.39 33.26
C LEU A 365 -1.08 -11.80 32.98
N ASP A 366 -2.40 -11.99 32.78
CA ASP A 366 -2.94 -13.32 32.42
C ASP A 366 -2.73 -13.59 30.91
N PRO A 367 -1.83 -14.50 30.52
CA PRO A 367 -1.54 -14.76 29.12
C PRO A 367 -2.69 -15.48 28.41
N LYS A 368 -3.74 -15.95 29.10
CA LYS A 368 -4.96 -16.50 28.48
C LYS A 368 -5.91 -15.40 28.01
N ILE A 369 -5.98 -14.27 28.71
CA ILE A 369 -6.76 -13.10 28.26
C ILE A 369 -6.09 -12.52 27.02
N ALA A 370 -4.78 -12.29 27.07
CA ALA A 370 -4.00 -11.76 25.96
C ALA A 370 -4.11 -12.65 24.70
N ARG A 371 -3.97 -13.98 24.86
CA ARG A 371 -4.20 -14.94 23.77
C ARG A 371 -5.61 -14.91 23.19
N ARG A 372 -6.64 -14.83 24.05
CA ARG A 372 -8.03 -14.80 23.61
C ARG A 372 -8.37 -13.51 22.85
N ALA A 373 -7.82 -12.39 23.30
CA ALA A 373 -7.91 -11.12 22.59
C ALA A 373 -7.17 -11.16 21.24
N GLY A 374 -5.93 -11.62 21.23
CA GLY A 374 -5.13 -11.74 20.00
C GLY A 374 -5.71 -12.71 18.97
N LEU A 375 -6.37 -13.81 19.40
CA LEU A 375 -7.02 -14.74 18.46
C LEU A 375 -8.32 -14.17 17.87
N LEU A 376 -8.97 -13.22 18.56
CA LEU A 376 -10.27 -12.67 18.17
C LEU A 376 -10.19 -11.26 17.55
N HIS A 377 -9.04 -10.59 17.57
CA HIS A 377 -8.90 -9.20 17.13
C HIS A 377 -9.46 -8.95 15.72
N ASP A 378 -9.17 -9.86 14.78
CA ASP A 378 -9.58 -9.73 13.38
C ASP A 378 -10.87 -10.50 13.02
N VAL A 379 -11.61 -11.01 14.02
CA VAL A 379 -12.80 -11.85 13.83
C VAL A 379 -13.93 -11.13 13.08
N GLY A 380 -13.94 -9.80 13.09
CA GLY A 380 -14.87 -8.99 12.30
C GLY A 380 -14.69 -9.15 10.79
N LYS A 381 -13.46 -9.43 10.30
CA LYS A 381 -13.18 -9.63 8.86
C LYS A 381 -13.67 -10.96 8.31
N ALA A 382 -14.19 -11.87 9.14
CA ALA A 382 -14.93 -13.03 8.67
C ALA A 382 -16.38 -12.71 8.24
N ILE A 383 -16.86 -11.49 8.50
CA ILE A 383 -18.16 -10.99 8.06
C ILE A 383 -17.98 -10.20 6.74
N ASP A 384 -18.98 -10.24 5.86
CA ASP A 384 -19.00 -9.47 4.61
C ASP A 384 -19.35 -7.99 4.87
N HIS A 385 -19.00 -7.11 3.93
CA HIS A 385 -19.11 -5.64 4.06
C HIS A 385 -20.56 -5.09 4.01
N ASP A 386 -21.59 -5.94 4.13
CA ASP A 386 -23.01 -5.55 4.23
C ASP A 386 -23.37 -4.86 5.57
N ARG A 387 -22.38 -4.64 6.44
CA ARG A 387 -22.51 -3.94 7.73
C ARG A 387 -21.61 -2.71 7.75
N GLU A 388 -22.19 -1.56 8.09
CA GLU A 388 -21.46 -0.32 8.33
C GLU A 388 -20.58 -0.45 9.59
N GLY A 389 -19.30 -0.05 9.49
CA GLY A 389 -18.35 0.02 10.60
C GLY A 389 -16.96 -0.49 10.22
N SER A 390 -15.95 -0.19 11.04
CA SER A 390 -14.65 -0.88 10.94
C SER A 390 -14.81 -2.34 11.35
N HIS A 391 -13.97 -3.22 10.81
CA HIS A 391 -13.91 -4.62 11.24
C HIS A 391 -13.63 -4.77 12.75
N ALA A 392 -12.93 -3.82 13.37
CA ALA A 392 -12.69 -3.79 14.82
C ALA A 392 -14.00 -3.57 15.58
N MET A 393 -14.83 -2.62 15.13
CA MET A 393 -16.18 -2.40 15.67
C MET A 393 -17.11 -3.60 15.42
N ILE A 394 -17.05 -4.23 14.24
CA ILE A 394 -17.80 -5.46 13.94
C ILE A 394 -17.34 -6.63 14.84
N GLY A 395 -16.03 -6.74 15.11
CA GLY A 395 -15.46 -7.71 16.03
C GLY A 395 -15.89 -7.46 17.49
N GLY A 396 -15.90 -6.20 17.93
CA GLY A 396 -16.42 -5.79 19.24
C GLY A 396 -17.91 -6.11 19.41
N ASP A 397 -18.71 -5.84 18.38
CA ASP A 397 -20.12 -6.25 18.29
C ASP A 397 -20.30 -7.76 18.43
N LEU A 398 -19.49 -8.57 17.76
CA LEU A 398 -19.48 -10.03 17.88
C LEU A 398 -19.07 -10.47 19.29
N GLY A 399 -18.04 -9.89 19.86
CA GLY A 399 -17.61 -10.15 21.25
C GLY A 399 -18.72 -9.84 22.26
N ARG A 400 -19.36 -8.67 22.14
CA ARG A 400 -20.51 -8.26 22.97
C ARG A 400 -21.70 -9.20 22.78
N LYS A 401 -22.04 -9.59 21.54
CA LYS A 401 -23.11 -10.57 21.22
C LYS A 401 -22.86 -11.94 21.87
N TYR A 402 -21.61 -12.42 21.84
CA TYR A 402 -21.24 -13.73 22.36
C TYR A 402 -20.74 -13.72 23.82
N LYS A 403 -20.88 -12.59 24.51
CA LYS A 403 -20.56 -12.38 25.94
C LYS A 403 -19.08 -12.64 26.27
N GLU A 404 -18.21 -12.20 25.39
CA GLU A 404 -16.78 -12.10 25.69
C GLU A 404 -16.50 -11.09 26.82
N ARG A 405 -15.29 -11.17 27.38
CA ARG A 405 -14.86 -10.30 28.48
C ARG A 405 -14.70 -8.84 28.02
N PRO A 406 -15.00 -7.83 28.87
CA PRO A 406 -14.79 -6.42 28.53
C PRO A 406 -13.36 -6.10 28.08
N GLU A 407 -12.35 -6.74 28.70
CA GLU A 407 -10.94 -6.54 28.33
C GLU A 407 -10.61 -7.16 26.95
N VAL A 408 -11.28 -8.25 26.58
CA VAL A 408 -11.17 -8.89 25.26
C VAL A 408 -11.88 -8.04 24.20
N ILE A 409 -13.09 -7.55 24.51
CA ILE A 409 -13.87 -6.67 23.63
C ILE A 409 -13.12 -5.38 23.33
N ASN A 410 -12.59 -4.68 24.35
CA ASN A 410 -11.82 -3.45 24.13
C ASN A 410 -10.50 -3.70 23.38
N ALA A 411 -9.88 -4.87 23.54
CA ALA A 411 -8.71 -5.23 22.73
C ALA A 411 -9.08 -5.50 21.26
N ILE A 412 -10.23 -6.12 20.98
CA ILE A 412 -10.75 -6.28 19.62
C ILE A 412 -11.11 -4.90 19.01
N GLU A 413 -11.70 -4.00 19.77
CA GLU A 413 -12.07 -2.65 19.30
C GLU A 413 -10.86 -1.70 19.16
N GLY A 414 -9.86 -1.79 20.05
CA GLY A 414 -8.79 -0.79 20.16
C GLY A 414 -7.44 -1.14 19.54
N HIS A 415 -7.28 -2.25 18.83
CA HIS A 415 -5.95 -2.75 18.38
C HIS A 415 -5.25 -1.95 17.26
N HIS A 416 -5.83 -0.87 16.76
CA HIS A 416 -5.14 0.22 16.04
C HIS A 416 -5.54 1.62 16.58
N PHE A 417 -6.01 1.71 17.82
CA PHE A 417 -6.49 2.93 18.49
C PHE A 417 -7.87 3.49 18.03
N ASP A 418 -8.79 2.63 17.56
CA ASP A 418 -10.20 2.99 17.24
C ASP A 418 -11.01 3.38 18.51
N VAL A 419 -10.65 2.80 19.66
CA VAL A 419 -11.23 3.05 21.00
C VAL A 419 -10.12 3.16 22.04
N GLU A 420 -10.32 3.98 23.08
CA GLU A 420 -9.37 4.14 24.20
C GLU A 420 -9.09 2.80 24.91
N ALA A 421 -7.82 2.55 25.24
CA ALA A 421 -7.37 1.30 25.86
C ALA A 421 -7.71 1.25 27.35
N ILE A 422 -8.80 0.59 27.72
CA ILE A 422 -9.25 0.43 29.12
C ILE A 422 -8.49 -0.67 29.87
N SER A 423 -7.63 -1.43 29.19
CA SER A 423 -6.86 -2.55 29.74
C SER A 423 -5.47 -2.66 29.10
N PRO A 424 -4.47 -3.25 29.79
CA PRO A 424 -3.14 -3.46 29.20
C PRO A 424 -3.14 -4.49 28.05
N TYR A 425 -4.21 -5.26 27.86
CA TYR A 425 -4.30 -6.24 26.76
C TYR A 425 -4.46 -5.56 25.40
N THR A 426 -5.09 -4.38 25.34
CA THR A 426 -5.32 -3.62 24.10
C THR A 426 -4.01 -3.19 23.42
N PRO A 427 -3.06 -2.49 24.08
CA PRO A 427 -1.76 -2.19 23.48
C PRO A 427 -0.89 -3.43 23.24
N LEU A 428 -1.08 -4.53 23.99
CA LEU A 428 -0.38 -5.79 23.74
C LEU A 428 -0.85 -6.50 22.48
N VAL A 429 -2.16 -6.47 22.16
CA VAL A 429 -2.69 -6.99 20.90
C VAL A 429 -2.22 -6.12 19.73
N HIS A 430 -2.24 -4.78 19.88
CA HIS A 430 -1.67 -3.88 18.86
C HIS A 430 -0.19 -4.18 18.57
N ALA A 431 0.63 -4.33 19.62
CA ALA A 431 2.04 -4.68 19.45
C ALA A 431 2.23 -6.07 18.81
N ALA A 432 1.39 -7.05 19.15
CA ALA A 432 1.44 -8.39 18.59
C ALA A 432 1.05 -8.45 17.10
N ASP A 433 0.01 -7.72 16.71
CA ASP A 433 -0.39 -7.49 15.32
C ASP A 433 0.76 -6.86 14.52
N ALA A 434 1.28 -5.71 14.99
CA ALA A 434 2.41 -5.04 14.36
C ALA A 434 3.63 -5.96 14.20
N LEU A 435 3.95 -6.79 15.20
CA LEU A 435 5.05 -7.76 15.15
C LEU A 435 4.81 -8.92 14.15
N SER A 436 3.56 -9.33 13.93
CA SER A 436 3.21 -10.32 12.89
C SER A 436 3.28 -9.71 11.49
N ALA A 437 2.71 -8.52 11.32
CA ALA A 437 2.63 -7.81 10.04
C ALA A 437 3.97 -7.24 9.54
N ALA A 438 4.96 -7.07 10.43
CA ALA A 438 6.29 -6.51 10.14
C ALA A 438 7.38 -7.56 9.84
N ARG A 439 7.09 -8.86 9.88
CA ARG A 439 8.12 -9.89 9.64
C ARG A 439 8.65 -9.86 8.20
N PRO A 440 9.97 -10.07 7.97
CA PRO A 440 10.49 -10.35 6.64
C PRO A 440 9.76 -11.53 6.00
N GLY A 441 9.11 -11.29 4.85
CA GLY A 441 8.29 -12.29 4.15
C GLY A 441 6.78 -12.25 4.45
N ALA A 442 6.32 -11.58 5.51
CA ALA A 442 4.90 -11.29 5.72
C ALA A 442 4.35 -10.39 4.61
N ARG A 443 5.14 -9.39 4.21
CA ARG A 443 4.93 -8.51 3.04
C ARG A 443 5.92 -8.88 1.93
N ARG A 444 5.43 -9.08 0.70
CA ARG A 444 6.27 -9.46 -0.48
C ARG A 444 7.00 -8.27 -1.13
N GLU A 445 7.78 -7.51 -0.37
CA GLU A 445 8.69 -6.48 -0.92
C GLU A 445 9.63 -7.04 -2.00
N MET A 446 9.97 -8.33 -1.89
CA MET A 446 10.75 -9.08 -2.86
C MET A 446 10.14 -9.09 -4.27
N MET A 447 8.81 -9.12 -4.45
CA MET A 447 8.22 -9.32 -5.78
C MET A 447 8.19 -8.03 -6.61
N GLU A 448 7.80 -6.90 -6.01
CA GLU A 448 7.92 -5.60 -6.68
C GLU A 448 9.38 -5.22 -6.89
N THR A 449 10.25 -5.42 -5.89
CA THR A 449 11.68 -5.12 -6.04
C THR A 449 12.34 -6.00 -7.12
N TYR A 450 11.92 -7.25 -7.28
CA TYR A 450 12.39 -8.14 -8.35
C TYR A 450 11.85 -7.73 -9.74
N ILE A 451 10.56 -7.42 -9.86
CA ILE A 451 9.98 -6.90 -11.12
C ILE A 451 10.63 -5.57 -11.51
N LYS A 452 10.89 -4.69 -10.53
CA LYS A 452 11.61 -3.44 -10.73
C LYS A 452 13.04 -3.71 -11.20
N ARG A 453 13.82 -4.56 -10.53
CA ARG A 453 15.18 -4.95 -10.96
C ARG A 453 15.22 -5.51 -12.40
N LEU A 454 14.23 -6.31 -12.80
CA LEU A 454 14.14 -6.80 -14.19
C LEU A 454 13.87 -5.67 -15.18
N ARG A 455 12.94 -4.76 -14.86
CA ARG A 455 12.64 -3.57 -15.68
C ARG A 455 13.81 -2.60 -15.75
N ASP A 456 14.52 -2.38 -14.65
CA ASP A 456 15.71 -1.52 -14.59
C ASP A 456 16.82 -2.09 -15.48
N LEU A 457 17.03 -3.41 -15.44
CA LEU A 457 18.00 -4.15 -16.26
C LEU A 457 17.63 -4.16 -17.76
N GLU A 458 16.35 -4.24 -18.11
CA GLU A 458 15.85 -4.02 -19.48
C GLU A 458 15.97 -2.55 -19.92
N ALA A 459 15.70 -1.59 -19.04
CA ALA A 459 15.84 -0.17 -19.32
C ALA A 459 17.30 0.23 -19.60
N ILE A 460 18.26 -0.33 -18.86
CA ILE A 460 19.70 -0.08 -19.09
C ILE A 460 20.10 -0.44 -20.52
N ALA A 461 19.71 -1.62 -21.03
CA ALA A 461 19.99 -2.01 -22.41
C ALA A 461 19.17 -1.22 -23.43
N SER A 462 17.89 -0.96 -23.16
CA SER A 462 16.99 -0.24 -24.09
C SER A 462 17.39 1.23 -24.30
N ASN A 463 18.17 1.80 -23.38
CA ASN A 463 18.72 3.16 -23.48
C ASN A 463 19.94 3.27 -24.44
N PHE A 464 20.42 2.19 -25.04
CA PHE A 464 21.54 2.25 -26.02
C PHE A 464 21.05 2.43 -27.46
N THR A 465 21.67 3.36 -28.18
CA THR A 465 21.39 3.64 -29.59
C THR A 465 21.54 2.40 -30.47
N GLY A 466 20.48 2.02 -31.17
CA GLY A 466 20.46 0.88 -32.09
C GLY A 466 19.83 -0.39 -31.51
N VAL A 467 19.51 -0.42 -30.21
CA VAL A 467 18.65 -1.46 -29.62
C VAL A 467 17.21 -1.24 -30.08
N GLU A 468 16.54 -2.31 -30.52
CA GLU A 468 15.11 -2.33 -30.80
C GLU A 468 14.32 -2.80 -29.57
N ARG A 469 14.79 -3.87 -28.91
CA ARG A 469 14.14 -4.50 -27.75
C ARG A 469 15.18 -5.14 -26.84
N SER A 470 14.87 -5.25 -25.55
CA SER A 470 15.64 -6.08 -24.63
C SER A 470 14.70 -6.92 -23.74
N TYR A 471 15.21 -8.04 -23.24
CA TYR A 471 14.47 -9.02 -22.46
C TYR A 471 15.36 -9.64 -21.37
N ALA A 472 14.94 -9.55 -20.11
CA ALA A 472 15.59 -10.21 -18.98
C ALA A 472 15.06 -11.64 -18.81
N ILE A 473 15.92 -12.62 -19.04
CA ILE A 473 15.61 -14.06 -19.06
C ILE A 473 16.38 -14.76 -17.92
N GLN A 474 15.99 -15.99 -17.57
CA GLN A 474 16.61 -16.80 -16.51
C GLN A 474 16.70 -16.06 -15.16
N ALA A 475 15.58 -15.44 -14.74
CA ALA A 475 15.49 -14.63 -13.52
C ALA A 475 16.49 -13.45 -13.44
N GLY A 476 16.80 -12.86 -14.61
CA GLY A 476 17.72 -11.73 -14.73
C GLY A 476 19.19 -12.14 -14.88
N ARG A 477 19.51 -13.45 -14.98
CA ARG A 477 20.88 -13.94 -15.23
C ARG A 477 21.28 -13.93 -16.70
N GLU A 478 20.33 -13.76 -17.63
CA GLU A 478 20.60 -13.59 -19.06
C GLU A 478 19.84 -12.36 -19.57
N LEU A 479 20.53 -11.46 -20.28
CA LEU A 479 19.90 -10.30 -20.93
C LEU A 479 20.03 -10.45 -22.44
N ARG A 480 18.91 -10.60 -23.14
CA ARG A 480 18.90 -10.64 -24.61
C ARG A 480 18.53 -9.27 -25.16
N VAL A 481 19.31 -8.81 -26.13
CA VAL A 481 19.20 -7.47 -26.71
C VAL A 481 19.10 -7.60 -28.23
N ILE A 482 17.96 -7.24 -28.81
CA ILE A 482 17.74 -7.27 -30.26
C ILE A 482 18.09 -5.90 -30.83
N VAL A 483 18.90 -5.86 -31.88
CA VAL A 483 19.39 -4.60 -32.49
C VAL A 483 18.91 -4.40 -33.93
N CYS A 484 18.63 -3.16 -34.29
CA CYS A 484 18.26 -2.78 -35.66
C CYS A 484 19.46 -2.98 -36.60
N GLN A 485 19.34 -3.92 -37.54
CA GLN A 485 20.40 -4.25 -38.51
C GLN A 485 20.94 -3.05 -39.30
N ASP A 486 20.08 -2.07 -39.61
CA ASP A 486 20.44 -0.86 -40.38
C ASP A 486 21.22 0.19 -39.57
N LYS A 487 21.31 0.02 -38.25
CA LYS A 487 21.93 0.98 -37.31
C LYS A 487 23.13 0.41 -36.56
N VAL A 488 23.29 -0.92 -36.54
CA VAL A 488 24.36 -1.62 -35.82
C VAL A 488 24.96 -2.66 -36.76
N ASP A 489 26.26 -2.56 -37.01
CA ASP A 489 27.04 -3.53 -37.76
C ASP A 489 27.61 -4.63 -36.83
N ASP A 490 28.38 -5.57 -37.34
CA ASP A 490 28.90 -6.68 -36.53
C ASP A 490 29.98 -6.22 -35.53
N GLN A 491 30.75 -5.15 -35.83
CA GLN A 491 31.70 -4.56 -34.86
C GLN A 491 30.98 -3.71 -33.81
N GLY A 492 29.97 -2.94 -34.21
CA GLY A 492 29.06 -2.24 -33.31
C GLY A 492 28.35 -3.19 -32.35
N THR A 493 27.93 -4.38 -32.83
CA THR A 493 27.29 -5.42 -32.01
C THR A 493 28.20 -5.90 -30.88
N LEU A 494 29.48 -6.16 -31.17
CA LEU A 494 30.48 -6.53 -30.15
C LEU A 494 30.73 -5.39 -29.16
N THR A 495 30.84 -4.16 -29.66
CA THR A 495 31.10 -2.96 -28.84
C THR A 495 29.94 -2.69 -27.87
N LEU A 496 28.71 -2.80 -28.38
CA LEU A 496 27.47 -2.63 -27.64
C LEU A 496 27.29 -3.69 -26.55
N ALA A 497 27.61 -4.96 -26.82
CA ALA A 497 27.55 -6.03 -25.83
C ALA A 497 28.44 -5.73 -24.60
N ASN A 498 29.66 -5.27 -24.84
CA ASN A 498 30.60 -4.88 -23.78
C ASN A 498 30.16 -3.60 -23.03
N ALA A 499 29.58 -2.63 -23.75
CA ALA A 499 29.09 -1.39 -23.15
C ALA A 499 27.87 -1.62 -22.24
N ILE A 500 26.93 -2.48 -22.66
CA ILE A 500 25.77 -2.89 -21.84
C ILE A 500 26.24 -3.67 -20.60
N ALA A 501 27.17 -4.63 -20.76
CA ALA A 501 27.68 -5.42 -19.65
C ALA A 501 28.32 -4.55 -18.56
N ARG A 502 29.20 -3.60 -18.94
CA ARG A 502 29.80 -2.64 -18.00
C ARG A 502 28.77 -1.74 -17.33
N LYS A 503 27.82 -1.20 -18.09
CA LYS A 503 26.79 -0.33 -17.51
C LYS A 503 25.91 -1.05 -16.49
N ILE A 504 25.69 -2.35 -16.65
CA ILE A 504 25.01 -3.19 -15.65
C ILE A 504 25.92 -3.40 -14.41
N GLU A 505 27.22 -3.62 -14.59
CA GLU A 505 28.20 -3.72 -13.50
C GLU A 505 28.32 -2.42 -12.68
N ASP A 506 28.26 -1.26 -13.35
CA ASP A 506 28.32 0.08 -12.75
C ASP A 506 26.99 0.49 -12.06
N GLU A 507 25.82 0.17 -12.63
CA GLU A 507 24.51 0.67 -12.17
C GLU A 507 23.67 -0.34 -11.35
N LEU A 508 23.96 -1.65 -11.39
CA LEU A 508 23.17 -2.69 -10.71
C LEU A 508 24.00 -3.65 -9.87
N THR A 509 23.89 -3.55 -8.54
CA THR A 509 24.43 -4.55 -7.60
C THR A 509 23.69 -5.89 -7.70
N TYR A 510 24.21 -6.84 -8.48
CA TYR A 510 23.60 -8.16 -8.69
C TYR A 510 24.42 -9.32 -8.08
N PRO A 511 23.79 -10.32 -7.41
CA PRO A 511 24.47 -11.46 -6.82
C PRO A 511 24.83 -12.54 -7.87
N GLY A 512 25.92 -12.30 -8.60
CA GLY A 512 26.54 -13.22 -9.56
C GLY A 512 26.59 -12.66 -10.98
N GLU A 513 27.09 -13.48 -11.91
CA GLU A 513 27.29 -13.07 -13.31
C GLU A 513 25.96 -12.92 -14.07
N ILE A 514 25.86 -11.86 -14.89
CA ILE A 514 24.76 -11.62 -15.84
C ILE A 514 25.31 -11.78 -17.26
N LYS A 515 24.72 -12.69 -18.04
CA LYS A 515 25.11 -12.97 -19.42
C LYS A 515 24.38 -12.04 -20.40
N VAL A 516 25.05 -10.99 -20.87
CA VAL A 516 24.53 -10.16 -21.97
C VAL A 516 24.72 -10.88 -23.31
N THR A 517 23.65 -10.96 -24.11
CA THR A 517 23.63 -11.58 -25.44
C THR A 517 22.95 -10.63 -26.43
N VAL A 518 23.72 -10.01 -27.33
CA VAL A 518 23.20 -9.13 -28.38
C VAL A 518 22.93 -9.94 -29.65
N ILE A 519 21.76 -9.74 -30.26
CA ILE A 519 21.26 -10.49 -31.41
C ILE A 519 20.93 -9.50 -32.53
N ARG A 520 21.62 -9.65 -33.67
CA ARG A 520 21.33 -8.98 -34.93
C ARG A 520 20.76 -10.01 -35.89
N GLU A 521 19.53 -9.82 -36.37
CA GLU A 521 18.84 -10.79 -37.23
C GLU A 521 18.19 -10.13 -38.45
N THR A 522 18.25 -10.81 -39.60
CA THR A 522 17.57 -10.39 -40.84
C THR A 522 16.30 -11.21 -41.01
N ARG A 523 15.12 -10.58 -40.92
CA ARG A 523 13.83 -11.24 -41.17
C ARG A 523 13.38 -11.00 -42.61
N VAL A 524 13.51 -12.01 -43.46
CA VAL A 524 12.94 -12.01 -44.82
C VAL A 524 11.69 -12.89 -44.83
N GLN A 525 10.58 -12.37 -45.36
CA GLN A 525 9.34 -13.11 -45.56
C GLN A 525 8.86 -12.91 -46.99
N GLN A 526 8.39 -13.98 -47.62
CA GLN A 526 7.83 -13.96 -48.97
C GLN A 526 6.60 -14.87 -49.02
N THR A 527 5.46 -14.30 -49.42
CA THR A 527 4.22 -15.05 -49.62
C THR A 527 4.13 -15.48 -51.08
N ALA A 528 4.01 -16.78 -51.32
CA ALA A 528 3.63 -17.32 -52.63
C ALA A 528 2.11 -17.31 -52.79
N HIS A 529 1.65 -17.21 -54.03
CA HIS A 529 0.23 -17.35 -54.44
C HIS A 529 0.06 -18.61 -55.29
#